data_AF-A0A431LLC7-F1
#
_entry.id   AF-A0A431LLC7-F1
#
_cell.length_a   1.000
_cell.length_b   1.000
_cell.length_c   1.000
_cell.angle_alpha   90.00
_cell.angle_beta   90.00
_cell.angle_gamma   90.00
#
_symmetry.space_group_name_H-M   'P 1'
#
loop_
_entity.id
_entity.type
_entity.pdbx_description
1 polymer ?
#
loop_
_entity_poly.entity_id
_entity_poly.type
_entity_poly.pdbx_seq_one_letter_code
_entity_poly.pdbx_strand_id
1 'polypeptide(L)'
;MTREGTTLVIVDMQPGLPASHEDWLKGAVYQEIMTARGEDWGIVILEYMHHSPPRSLGDTYQYLVSAAAGNCDVFAMRVKATLDGSERVADAAAHKNMPTERFRVCGVNVHGCVQATVLGLAQRYPDSLIEVVGHACNDINGINWNRFKLPPNAQVV
;
A
#
# COMPACT_ATOMS: atom_id res chain seq x y z
N MET A 1 3.13 25.15 12.47
CA MET A 1 2.78 23.72 12.52
C MET A 1 3.33 23.11 11.25
N THR A 2 4.38 22.30 11.34
CA THR A 2 4.82 21.46 10.23
C THR A 2 3.68 20.50 9.92
N ARG A 3 3.15 20.55 8.70
CA ARG A 3 2.12 19.61 8.24
C ARG A 3 2.76 18.22 8.32
N GLU A 4 2.19 17.30 9.09
CA GLU A 4 2.68 15.92 9.16
C GLU A 4 2.62 15.32 7.75
N GLY A 5 3.76 14.87 7.24
CA GLY A 5 3.85 14.30 5.91
C GLY A 5 3.21 12.90 5.86
N THR A 6 2.68 12.52 4.70
CA THR A 6 2.02 11.22 4.52
C THR A 6 2.57 10.49 3.30
N THR A 7 2.73 9.17 3.42
CA THR A 7 2.99 8.26 2.30
C THR A 7 1.84 7.30 2.11
N LEU A 8 1.25 7.29 0.91
CA LEU A 8 0.31 6.27 0.45
C LEU A 8 1.08 5.02 0.01
N VAL A 9 0.69 3.87 0.54
CA VAL A 9 1.23 2.55 0.22
C VAL A 9 0.12 1.71 -0.39
N ILE A 10 0.29 1.33 -1.65
CA ILE A 10 -0.67 0.55 -2.43
C ILE A 10 -0.12 -0.86 -2.56
N VAL A 11 -0.82 -1.84 -2.00
CA VAL A 11 -0.35 -3.22 -1.87
C VAL A 11 -0.99 -4.11 -2.94
N ASP A 12 -0.15 -4.62 -3.85
CA ASP A 12 -0.41 -5.76 -4.73
C ASP A 12 -1.72 -5.67 -5.56
N MET A 13 -2.01 -4.50 -6.15
CA MET A 13 -3.16 -4.31 -7.05
C MET A 13 -2.92 -4.91 -8.45
N GLN A 14 -2.61 -6.21 -8.49
CA GLN A 14 -2.19 -6.98 -9.67
C GLN A 14 -3.30 -7.94 -10.14
N PRO A 15 -3.52 -8.12 -11.46
CA PRO A 15 -4.59 -8.96 -12.01
C PRO A 15 -4.43 -10.46 -11.72
N GLY A 16 -3.29 -10.93 -11.24
CA GLY A 16 -3.11 -12.30 -10.77
C GLY A 16 -3.67 -12.55 -9.36
N LEU A 17 -4.12 -11.50 -8.66
CA LEU A 17 -4.72 -11.57 -7.34
C LEU A 17 -6.24 -11.33 -7.45
N PRO A 18 -7.09 -12.34 -7.25
CA PRO A 18 -8.54 -12.23 -7.49
C PRO A 18 -9.23 -11.09 -6.75
N ALA A 19 -8.82 -10.80 -5.50
CA ALA A 19 -9.42 -9.71 -4.73
C ALA A 19 -9.22 -8.32 -5.37
N SER A 20 -8.22 -8.16 -6.26
CA SER A 20 -7.95 -6.91 -6.97
C SER A 20 -8.88 -6.66 -8.15
N HIS A 21 -9.67 -7.67 -8.57
CA HIS A 21 -10.48 -7.60 -9.79
C HIS A 21 -11.68 -6.68 -9.65
N GLU A 22 -12.14 -6.48 -8.43
CA GLU A 22 -13.34 -5.72 -8.10
C GLU A 22 -13.26 -4.27 -8.58
N ASP A 23 -14.25 -3.84 -9.37
CA ASP A 23 -14.31 -2.48 -9.93
C ASP A 23 -14.42 -1.39 -8.85
N TRP A 24 -15.18 -1.66 -7.79
CA TRP A 24 -15.32 -0.72 -6.67
C TRP A 24 -13.98 -0.49 -5.97
N LEU A 25 -13.17 -1.54 -5.79
CA LEU A 25 -11.86 -1.46 -5.15
C LEU A 25 -10.88 -0.66 -6.01
N LYS A 26 -10.84 -1.00 -7.30
CA LYS A 26 -10.08 -0.29 -8.33
C LYS A 26 -10.40 1.20 -8.34
N GLY A 27 -11.67 1.56 -8.19
CA GLY A 27 -12.12 2.94 -8.04
C GLY A 27 -11.67 3.58 -6.72
N ALA A 28 -11.80 2.88 -5.59
CA ALA A 28 -11.38 3.37 -4.28
C ALA A 28 -9.87 3.63 -4.19
N VAL A 29 -9.04 2.70 -4.67
CA VAL A 29 -7.58 2.88 -4.73
C VAL A 29 -7.21 4.06 -5.64
N TYR A 30 -7.91 4.23 -6.76
CA TYR A 30 -7.71 5.41 -7.61
C TYR A 30 -8.01 6.72 -6.85
N GLN A 31 -9.09 6.77 -6.05
CA GLN A 31 -9.39 7.95 -5.24
C GLN A 31 -8.32 8.24 -4.18
N GLU A 32 -7.73 7.21 -3.56
CA GLU A 32 -6.60 7.40 -2.64
C GLU A 32 -5.37 7.95 -3.38
N ILE A 33 -5.07 7.49 -4.60
CA ILE A 33 -4.01 8.07 -5.44
C ILE A 33 -4.29 9.55 -5.72
N MET A 34 -5.53 9.89 -6.10
CA MET A 34 -5.89 11.28 -6.39
C MET A 34 -5.81 12.17 -5.15
N THR A 35 -6.21 11.65 -3.99
CA THR A 35 -6.05 12.33 -2.70
C THR A 35 -4.57 12.57 -2.38
N ALA A 36 -3.74 11.52 -2.48
CA ALA A 36 -2.30 11.62 -2.26
C ALA A 36 -1.66 12.68 -3.15
N ARG A 37 -2.09 12.78 -4.41
CA ARG A 37 -1.59 13.82 -5.33
C ARG A 37 -2.09 15.22 -5.00
N GLY A 38 -3.36 15.36 -4.60
CA GLY A 38 -3.92 16.65 -4.19
C GLY A 38 -3.29 17.22 -2.92
N GLU A 39 -2.73 16.33 -2.09
CA GLU A 39 -2.14 16.64 -0.79
C GLU A 39 -0.60 16.56 -0.76
N ASP A 40 0.04 16.38 -1.93
CA ASP A 40 1.50 16.25 -2.09
C ASP A 40 2.13 15.13 -1.23
N TRP A 41 1.45 14.00 -1.12
CA TRP A 41 1.93 12.81 -0.41
C TRP A 41 2.92 12.00 -1.24
N GLY A 42 3.78 11.24 -0.56
CA GLY A 42 4.54 10.17 -1.21
C GLY A 42 3.63 9.04 -1.66
N ILE A 43 3.94 8.38 -2.78
CA ILE A 43 3.19 7.20 -3.25
C ILE A 43 4.16 6.04 -3.52
N VAL A 44 3.91 4.91 -2.87
CA VAL A 44 4.62 3.66 -3.11
C VAL A 44 3.64 2.59 -3.58
N ILE A 45 3.85 2.06 -4.79
CA ILE A 45 3.16 0.86 -5.27
C ILE A 45 4.04 -0.36 -5.03
N LEU A 46 3.47 -1.37 -4.37
CA LEU A 46 4.11 -2.65 -4.11
C LEU A 46 3.51 -3.73 -5.01
N GLU A 47 4.38 -4.59 -5.54
CA GLU A 47 3.99 -5.76 -6.33
C GLU A 47 4.57 -7.02 -5.71
N TYR A 48 3.71 -8.03 -5.55
CA TYR A 48 4.13 -9.34 -5.09
C TYR A 48 4.53 -10.21 -6.27
N MET A 49 5.73 -10.79 -6.16
CA MET A 49 6.20 -11.85 -7.04
C MET A 49 6.25 -13.15 -6.22
N HIS A 50 5.65 -14.22 -6.72
CA HIS A 50 5.78 -15.53 -6.07
C HIS A 50 7.17 -16.11 -6.39
N HIS A 51 7.82 -16.76 -5.43
CA HIS A 51 9.24 -17.16 -5.57
C HIS A 51 9.49 -18.64 -5.90
N SER A 52 8.49 -19.52 -5.74
CA SER A 52 8.70 -20.97 -5.89
C SER A 52 7.50 -21.72 -6.48
N PRO A 53 7.42 -21.91 -7.82
CA PRO A 53 8.32 -21.34 -8.82
C PRO A 53 8.14 -19.81 -8.96
N PRO A 54 9.16 -19.08 -9.44
CA PRO A 54 9.03 -17.67 -9.78
C PRO A 54 7.87 -17.44 -10.73
N ARG A 55 6.85 -16.70 -10.28
CA ARG A 55 5.68 -16.39 -11.11
C ARG A 55 5.27 -14.94 -10.89
N SER A 56 5.25 -14.19 -11.99
CA SER A 56 4.59 -12.88 -12.02
C SER A 56 3.08 -13.10 -11.89
N LEU A 57 2.46 -12.29 -11.03
CA LEU A 57 1.02 -12.18 -10.90
C LEU A 57 0.46 -11.09 -11.84
N GLY A 58 1.20 -10.73 -12.88
CA GLY A 58 0.94 -9.55 -13.70
C GLY A 58 1.39 -8.27 -13.00
N ASP A 59 1.44 -7.19 -13.76
CA ASP A 59 1.80 -5.87 -13.23
C ASP A 59 0.57 -5.20 -12.64
N THR A 60 0.78 -4.24 -11.74
CA THR A 60 -0.28 -3.38 -11.21
C THR A 60 -1.07 -2.76 -12.36
N TYR A 61 -2.38 -2.63 -12.21
CA TYR A 61 -3.22 -2.06 -13.28
C TYR A 61 -2.65 -0.74 -13.80
N GLN A 62 -2.36 -0.69 -15.10
CA GLN A 62 -1.61 0.40 -15.73
C GLN A 62 -2.20 1.79 -15.48
N TYR A 63 -3.53 1.90 -15.37
CA TYR A 63 -4.19 3.18 -15.11
C TYR A 63 -3.93 3.69 -13.67
N LEU A 64 -3.76 2.81 -12.68
CA LEU A 64 -3.36 3.17 -11.31
C LEU A 64 -1.90 3.64 -11.30
N VAL A 65 -1.01 2.91 -11.98
CA VAL A 65 0.40 3.29 -12.13
C VAL A 65 0.52 4.66 -12.80
N SER A 66 -0.20 4.88 -13.89
CA SER A 66 -0.19 6.14 -14.64
C SER A 66 -0.77 7.29 -13.79
N ALA A 67 -1.80 7.01 -12.99
CA ALA A 67 -2.36 8.01 -12.07
C ALA A 67 -1.36 8.40 -10.98
N ALA A 68 -0.63 7.43 -10.41
CA ALA A 68 0.35 7.66 -9.34
C ALA A 68 1.63 8.36 -9.85
N ALA A 69 2.14 7.96 -11.02
CA ALA A 69 3.34 8.54 -11.61
C ALA A 69 3.14 9.97 -12.14
N GLY A 70 1.90 10.43 -12.32
CA GLY A 70 1.59 11.71 -12.95
C GLY A 70 2.18 12.90 -12.19
N ASN A 71 3.13 13.62 -12.83
CA ASN A 71 3.84 14.81 -12.31
C ASN A 71 4.30 14.73 -10.84
N CYS A 72 4.46 13.52 -10.28
CA CYS A 72 4.80 13.32 -8.89
C CYS A 72 6.26 12.89 -8.80
N ASP A 73 7.12 13.78 -8.31
CA ASP A 73 8.53 13.46 -8.06
C ASP A 73 8.69 12.41 -6.93
N VAL A 74 7.66 12.30 -6.10
CA VAL A 74 7.62 11.46 -4.89
C VAL A 74 6.81 10.17 -5.13
N PHE A 75 7.14 9.47 -6.22
CA PHE A 75 6.56 8.17 -6.59
C PHE A 75 7.63 7.08 -6.69
N ALA A 76 7.28 5.86 -6.25
CA ALA A 76 8.10 4.68 -6.43
C ALA A 76 7.25 3.41 -6.66
N MET A 77 7.75 2.52 -7.53
CA MET A 77 7.31 1.14 -7.61
C MET A 77 8.38 0.22 -7.01
N ARG A 78 7.95 -0.82 -6.30
CA ARG A 78 8.85 -1.84 -5.74
C ARG A 78 8.23 -3.23 -5.78
N VAL A 79 9.06 -4.20 -6.14
CA VAL A 79 8.69 -5.63 -6.09
C VAL A 79 9.13 -6.24 -4.76
N LYS A 80 8.25 -7.04 -4.16
CA LYS A 80 8.53 -7.80 -2.93
C LYS A 80 8.37 -9.30 -3.15
N ALA A 81 9.11 -10.04 -2.32
CA ALA A 81 9.19 -11.50 -2.38
C ALA A 81 8.42 -12.22 -1.29
N THR A 82 8.07 -11.47 -0.26
CA THR A 82 7.37 -11.92 0.93
C THR A 82 6.03 -11.19 1.01
N LEU A 83 5.19 -11.59 1.96
CA LEU A 83 3.92 -10.91 2.20
C LEU A 83 4.16 -9.46 2.67
N ASP A 84 5.18 -9.26 3.51
CA ASP A 84 5.58 -7.96 4.05
C ASP A 84 6.34 -7.11 3.02
N GLY A 85 5.79 -5.94 2.69
CA GLY A 85 6.43 -4.95 1.81
C GLY A 85 7.15 -3.80 2.52
N SER A 86 7.18 -3.77 3.84
CA SER A 86 7.66 -2.64 4.64
C SER A 86 9.11 -2.26 4.36
N GLU A 87 9.99 -3.23 4.10
CA GLU A 87 11.38 -2.97 3.70
C GLU A 87 11.45 -2.21 2.37
N ARG A 88 10.58 -2.54 1.42
CA ARG A 88 10.50 -1.87 0.12
C ARG A 88 9.94 -0.45 0.24
N VAL A 89 8.98 -0.24 1.14
CA VAL A 89 8.48 1.11 1.46
C VAL A 89 9.60 1.94 2.09
N ALA A 90 10.35 1.39 3.03
CA ALA A 90 11.45 2.10 3.67
C ALA A 90 12.57 2.46 2.69
N ASP A 91 12.93 1.54 1.79
CA ASP A 91 13.85 1.80 0.70
C ASP A 91 13.36 2.96 -0.19
N ALA A 92 12.09 2.92 -0.62
CA ALA A 92 11.52 3.99 -1.44
C ALA A 92 11.54 5.33 -0.69
N ALA A 93 11.16 5.34 0.58
CA ALA A 93 11.10 6.55 1.38
C ALA A 93 12.48 7.20 1.57
N ALA A 94 13.51 6.40 1.86
CA ALA A 94 14.88 6.90 1.96
C ALA A 94 15.38 7.48 0.62
N HIS A 95 15.14 6.79 -0.51
CA HIS A 95 15.66 7.22 -1.82
C HIS A 95 14.90 8.41 -2.43
N LYS A 96 13.63 8.57 -2.09
CA LYS A 96 12.75 9.62 -2.63
C LYS A 96 12.45 10.73 -1.65
N ASN A 97 13.05 10.68 -0.44
CA ASN A 97 12.75 11.59 0.66
C ASN A 97 11.25 11.67 0.93
N MET A 98 10.58 10.51 0.92
CA MET A 98 9.15 10.44 1.25
C MET A 98 8.96 10.64 2.75
N PRO A 99 7.87 11.31 3.16
CA PRO A 99 7.53 11.45 4.56
C PRO A 99 7.20 10.09 5.19
N THR A 100 7.54 9.93 6.46
CA THR A 100 7.30 8.69 7.20
C THR A 100 6.50 8.92 8.47
N GLU A 101 6.01 10.12 8.74
CA GLU A 101 5.22 10.45 9.93
C GLU A 101 3.87 9.73 9.91
N ARG A 102 3.27 9.58 8.72
CA ARG A 102 2.03 8.84 8.52
C ARG A 102 2.09 7.96 7.27
N PHE A 103 1.57 6.75 7.39
CA PHE A 103 1.36 5.84 6.27
C PHE A 103 -0.14 5.58 6.09
N ARG A 104 -0.63 5.72 4.86
CA ARG A 104 -1.95 5.23 4.48
C ARG A 104 -1.76 3.99 3.63
N VAL A 105 -2.39 2.89 4.00
CA VAL A 105 -2.17 1.57 3.38
C VAL A 105 -3.47 1.07 2.79
N CYS A 106 -3.46 0.69 1.52
CA CYS A 106 -4.61 0.14 0.80
C CYS A 106 -4.18 -1.02 -0.12
N GLY A 107 -5.13 -1.76 -0.69
CA GLY A 107 -4.86 -2.86 -1.62
C GLY A 107 -5.28 -4.24 -1.12
N VAL A 108 -4.57 -5.29 -1.57
CA VAL A 108 -4.96 -6.70 -1.37
C VAL A 108 -3.77 -7.61 -1.06
N ASN A 109 -3.96 -8.81 -0.52
CA ASN A 109 -5.13 -9.25 0.25
C ASN A 109 -4.99 -8.75 1.69
N VAL A 110 -6.10 -8.32 2.30
CA VAL A 110 -6.10 -7.73 3.66
C VAL A 110 -5.39 -8.61 4.68
N HIS A 111 -5.78 -9.87 4.83
CA HIS A 111 -5.21 -10.75 5.87
C HIS A 111 -3.84 -11.34 5.49
N GLY A 112 -3.35 -11.07 4.28
CA GLY A 112 -2.05 -11.50 3.79
C GLY A 112 -1.08 -10.33 3.73
N CYS A 113 -0.93 -9.77 2.53
CA CYS A 113 0.09 -8.77 2.22
C CYS A 113 -0.14 -7.43 2.92
N VAL A 114 -1.39 -6.97 3.02
CA VAL A 114 -1.69 -5.69 3.71
C VAL A 114 -1.34 -5.80 5.18
N GLN A 115 -1.85 -6.82 5.90
CA GLN A 115 -1.54 -7.02 7.31
C GLN A 115 -0.03 -7.18 7.55
N ALA A 116 0.65 -8.01 6.76
CA ALA A 116 2.09 -8.21 6.91
C ALA A 116 2.87 -6.91 6.71
N THR A 117 2.48 -6.10 5.71
CA THR A 117 3.09 -4.80 5.44
C THR A 117 2.82 -3.80 6.57
N VAL A 118 1.60 -3.74 7.10
CA VAL A 118 1.25 -2.87 8.24
C VAL A 118 2.05 -3.23 9.49
N LEU A 119 2.19 -4.52 9.80
CA LEU A 119 2.99 -4.98 10.93
C LEU A 119 4.48 -4.64 10.73
N GLY A 120 5.02 -4.85 9.54
CA GLY A 120 6.41 -4.51 9.23
C GLY A 120 6.69 -3.01 9.25
N LEU A 121 5.73 -2.19 8.81
CA LEU A 121 5.81 -0.73 8.89
C LEU A 121 5.81 -0.28 10.35
N ALA A 122 4.91 -0.81 11.17
CA ALA A 122 4.83 -0.46 12.59
C ALA A 122 6.12 -0.79 13.36
N GLN A 123 6.75 -1.91 13.04
CA GLN A 123 8.03 -2.29 13.65
C GLN A 123 9.18 -1.35 13.24
N ARG A 124 9.18 -0.90 11.98
CA ARG A 124 10.27 -0.08 11.42
C ARG A 124 10.09 1.40 11.71
N TYR A 125 8.85 1.84 11.88
CA TYR A 125 8.44 3.21 12.11
C TYR A 125 7.51 3.28 13.34
N PRO A 126 8.04 3.05 14.55
CA PRO A 126 7.22 2.94 15.77
C PRO A 126 6.54 4.25 16.16
N ASP A 127 7.10 5.39 15.76
CA ASP A 127 6.56 6.73 16.07
C ASP A 127 5.56 7.23 15.01
N SER A 128 5.33 6.47 13.95
CA SER A 128 4.46 6.86 12.84
C SER A 128 3.02 6.43 13.05
N LEU A 129 2.07 7.16 12.48
CA LEU A 129 0.66 6.74 12.40
C LEU A 129 0.44 5.88 11.15
N ILE A 130 -0.11 4.68 11.31
CA ILE A 130 -0.46 3.80 10.18
C ILE A 130 -1.97 3.67 10.07
N GLU A 131 -2.50 3.97 8.90
CA GLU A 131 -3.92 3.92 8.62
C GLU A 131 -4.20 2.91 7.51
N VAL A 132 -4.95 1.87 7.84
CA VAL A 132 -5.46 0.91 6.85
C VAL A 132 -6.77 1.46 6.29
N VAL A 133 -6.76 1.85 5.02
CA VAL A 133 -7.91 2.47 4.36
C VAL A 133 -8.91 1.39 4.00
N GLY A 134 -9.86 1.12 4.89
CA GLY A 134 -10.72 -0.06 4.86
C GLY A 134 -11.58 -0.13 3.60
N HIS A 135 -12.07 1.01 3.10
CA HIS A 135 -12.87 1.09 1.87
C HIS A 135 -12.04 0.91 0.58
N ALA A 136 -10.71 1.01 0.67
CA ALA A 136 -9.77 0.78 -0.44
C ALA A 136 -8.96 -0.52 -0.24
N CYS A 137 -9.51 -1.45 0.55
CA CYS A 137 -8.92 -2.74 0.84
C CYS A 137 -9.88 -3.86 0.44
N ASN A 138 -9.34 -5.02 0.05
CA ASN A 138 -10.16 -6.21 -0.20
C ASN A 138 -9.44 -7.52 0.13
N ASP A 139 -10.22 -8.59 0.27
CA ASP A 139 -9.74 -9.95 0.43
C ASP A 139 -10.64 -10.92 -0.34
N ILE A 140 -10.13 -12.10 -0.70
CA ILE A 140 -10.80 -13.07 -1.57
C ILE A 140 -12.13 -13.55 -0.96
N ASN A 141 -12.18 -13.68 0.37
CA ASN A 141 -13.35 -14.19 1.09
C ASN A 141 -14.04 -13.09 1.94
N GLY A 142 -13.84 -11.83 1.58
CA GLY A 142 -14.26 -10.68 2.37
C GLY A 142 -13.35 -10.41 3.58
N ILE A 143 -13.53 -9.23 4.18
CA ILE A 143 -12.66 -8.76 5.27
C ILE A 143 -13.30 -9.06 6.62
N ASN A 144 -12.51 -9.60 7.54
CA ASN A 144 -12.89 -9.75 8.95
C ASN A 144 -11.91 -8.97 9.81
N TRP A 145 -12.24 -7.71 10.09
CA TRP A 145 -11.39 -6.81 10.87
C TRP A 145 -11.06 -7.32 12.28
N ASN A 146 -11.87 -8.21 12.87
CA ASN A 146 -11.54 -8.85 14.15
C ASN A 146 -10.34 -9.81 14.06
N ARG A 147 -10.01 -10.28 12.85
CA ARG A 147 -8.83 -11.12 12.58
C ARG A 147 -7.63 -10.30 12.11
N PHE A 148 -7.83 -9.02 11.83
CA PHE A 148 -6.78 -8.11 11.41
C PHE A 148 -6.00 -7.63 12.63
N LYS A 149 -4.75 -8.06 12.78
CA LYS A 149 -3.91 -7.69 13.92
C LYS A 149 -3.37 -6.28 13.73
N LEU A 150 -3.92 -5.32 14.48
CA LEU A 150 -3.42 -3.95 14.52
C LEU A 150 -2.27 -3.81 15.53
N PRO A 151 -1.09 -3.32 15.13
CA PRO A 151 -0.08 -2.84 16.06
C PRO A 151 -0.53 -1.55 16.78
N PRO A 152 0.11 -1.15 17.89
CA PRO A 152 -0.34 -0.02 18.72
C PRO A 152 -0.45 1.33 17.99
N ASN A 153 0.35 1.54 16.96
CA ASN A 153 0.39 2.77 16.16
C ASN A 153 -0.40 2.64 14.83
N ALA A 154 -1.31 1.67 14.74
CA ALA A 154 -2.15 1.47 13.56
C ALA A 154 -3.65 1.50 13.88
N GLN A 155 -4.43 1.97 12.91
CA GLN A 155 -5.88 1.99 12.93
C GLN A 155 -6.47 1.65 11.55
N VAL A 156 -7.72 1.19 11.53
CA VAL A 156 -8.51 1.09 10.29
C VAL A 156 -9.35 2.36 10.16
N VAL A 157 -9.33 2.97 8.97
CA VAL A 157 -10.06 4.21 8.65
C VAL A 157 -10.93 4.06 7.41
#